data_AF-A0A2X3ELD6-F1
#
_entry.id   AF-A0A2X3ELD6-F1
#
_cell.length_a   1.000
_cell.length_b   1.000
_cell.length_c   1.000
_cell.angle_alpha   90.00
_cell.angle_beta   90.00
_cell.angle_gamma   90.00
#
_symmetry.space_group_name_H-M   'P 1'
#
loop_
_entity.id
_entity.type
_entity.pdbx_description
1 polymer ?
#
loop_
_entity_poly.entity_id
_entity_poly.type
_entity_poly.pdbx_seq_one_letter_code
_entity_poly.pdbx_strand_id
1 'polypeptide(L)'
;MIYRNSVPAQALIERLGTMDNPVLMLSPGPGTPSEAGCMPELLTRMRGKLPIIGICLGHQAIVEAYGGYVGQAGRDPPWQSLQH
;
A
#
# COMPACT_ATOMS: atom_id res chain seq x y z
N MET A 1 6.20 3.87 16.00
CA MET A 1 7.55 3.89 15.40
C MET A 1 7.43 4.28 13.94
N ILE A 2 8.41 4.98 13.39
CA ILE A 2 8.39 5.46 12.00
C ILE A 2 9.59 4.86 11.27
N TYR A 3 9.35 4.26 10.12
CA TYR A 3 10.37 3.63 9.29
C TYR A 3 10.34 4.24 7.88
N ARG A 4 11.50 4.36 7.25
CA ARG A 4 11.59 4.64 5.81
C ARG A 4 11.22 3.38 5.04
N ASN A 5 10.65 3.56 3.85
CA ASN A 5 10.33 2.44 2.95
C ASN A 5 11.56 1.76 2.31
N SER A 6 12.78 2.23 2.63
CA SER A 6 14.04 1.57 2.29
C SER A 6 14.41 0.43 3.24
N VAL A 7 13.72 0.29 4.37
CA VAL A 7 13.92 -0.82 5.30
C VAL A 7 13.33 -2.10 4.69
N PRO A 8 14.03 -3.24 4.70
CA PRO A 8 13.49 -4.51 4.21
C PRO A 8 12.16 -4.87 4.88
N ALA A 9 11.18 -5.33 4.11
CA ALA A 9 9.85 -5.67 4.63
C ALA A 9 9.94 -6.71 5.77
N GLN A 10 10.84 -7.69 5.62
CA GLN A 10 11.06 -8.75 6.61
C GLN A 10 11.39 -8.20 8.01
N ALA A 11 12.26 -7.20 8.10
CA ALA A 11 12.63 -6.58 9.38
C ALA A 11 11.43 -5.87 10.05
N LEU A 12 10.56 -5.26 9.24
CA LEU A 12 9.34 -4.62 9.74
C LEU A 12 8.30 -5.66 10.19
N ILE A 13 8.17 -6.78 9.48
CA ILE A 13 7.28 -7.89 9.84
C ILE A 13 7.72 -8.52 11.17
N GLU A 14 9.02 -8.76 11.35
CA GLU A 14 9.57 -9.24 12.62
C GLU A 14 9.27 -8.25 13.75
N ARG A 15 9.47 -6.96 13.50
CA ARG A 15 9.16 -5.93 14.50
C ARG A 15 7.68 -5.90 14.85
N LEU A 16 6.78 -6.01 13.87
CA LEU A 16 5.33 -6.11 14.08
C LEU A 16 4.97 -7.33 14.93
N GLY A 17 5.63 -8.47 14.72
CA GLY A 17 5.41 -9.70 15.49
C GLY A 17 5.81 -9.61 16.98
N THR A 18 6.56 -8.57 17.37
CA THR A 18 6.93 -8.32 18.78
C THR A 18 6.00 -7.34 19.50
N MET A 19 4.88 -6.93 18.88
CA MET A 19 3.92 -5.99 19.45
C MET A 19 2.59 -6.68 19.74
N ASP A 20 1.88 -6.25 20.79
CA ASP A 20 0.61 -6.87 21.19
C ASP A 20 -0.54 -6.59 20.21
N ASN A 21 -0.77 -5.33 19.83
CA ASN A 21 -1.86 -4.93 18.92
C ASN A 21 -1.39 -3.86 17.90
N PRO A 22 -0.49 -4.22 16.97
CA PRO A 22 0.06 -3.28 16.02
C PRO A 22 -0.94 -2.87 14.93
N VAL A 23 -0.86 -1.61 14.52
CA VAL A 23 -1.51 -1.08 13.32
C VAL A 23 -0.43 -0.67 12.34
N LEU A 24 -0.53 -1.13 11.08
CA LEU A 24 0.39 -0.75 10.02
C LEU A 24 -0.16 0.48 9.28
N MET A 25 0.53 1.60 9.43
CA MET A 25 0.22 2.82 8.69
C MET A 25 1.19 3.00 7.52
N LEU A 26 0.64 3.14 6.31
CA LEU A 26 1.35 3.28 5.05
C LEU A 26 1.19 4.72 4.53
N SER A 27 2.28 5.49 4.54
CA SER A 27 2.30 6.87 4.04
C SER A 27 3.63 7.17 3.32
N PRO A 28 3.99 6.43 2.26
CA PRO A 28 5.19 6.72 1.50
C PRO A 28 5.10 8.10 0.82
N GLY A 29 6.25 8.61 0.37
CA GLY A 29 6.34 9.83 -0.43
C GLY A 29 5.61 9.72 -1.77
N PRO A 30 5.65 10.79 -2.59
CA PRO A 30 5.01 10.80 -3.92
C PRO A 30 5.60 9.73 -4.85
N GLY A 31 4.87 9.37 -5.91
CA GLY A 31 5.31 8.39 -6.91
C GLY A 31 4.21 7.40 -7.25
N THR A 32 4.61 6.23 -7.76
CA THR A 32 3.71 5.12 -8.09
C THR A 32 3.66 4.13 -6.93
N PRO A 33 2.49 3.54 -6.57
CA PRO A 33 2.40 2.59 -5.47
C PRO A 33 3.37 1.40 -5.60
N SER A 34 3.53 0.88 -6.82
CA SER A 34 4.42 -0.25 -7.15
C SER A 34 5.91 0.04 -6.90
N GLU A 35 6.31 1.31 -6.87
CA GLU A 35 7.70 1.74 -6.72
C GLU A 35 8.01 2.19 -5.27
N ALA A 36 7.04 2.09 -4.37
CA ALA A 36 7.12 2.64 -3.02
C ALA A 36 7.93 1.75 -2.04
N GLY A 37 9.12 1.32 -2.44
CA GLY A 37 10.05 0.55 -1.61
C GLY A 37 9.42 -0.74 -1.09
N CYS A 38 9.53 -1.00 0.22
CA CYS A 38 8.98 -2.21 0.83
C CYS A 38 7.45 -2.23 0.98
N MET A 39 6.74 -1.15 0.63
CA MET A 39 5.29 -1.05 0.85
C MET A 39 4.47 -2.12 0.11
N PRO A 40 4.69 -2.41 -1.20
CA PRO A 40 3.90 -3.42 -1.91
C PRO A 40 4.07 -4.82 -1.30
N GLU A 41 5.28 -5.18 -0.88
CA GLU A 41 5.55 -6.45 -0.22
C GLU A 41 4.87 -6.52 1.15
N LEU A 42 4.96 -5.46 1.96
CA LEU A 42 4.28 -5.38 3.26
C LEU A 42 2.77 -5.55 3.10
N LEU A 43 2.18 -4.84 2.16
CA LEU A 43 0.74 -4.91 1.90
C LEU A 43 0.35 -6.33 1.50
N THR A 44 1.08 -6.96 0.59
CA THR A 44 0.85 -8.36 0.16
C THR A 44 0.94 -9.33 1.33
N ARG A 45 1.97 -9.21 2.18
CA ARG A 45 2.26 -10.16 3.27
C ARG A 45 1.42 -9.95 4.52
N MET A 46 0.93 -8.72 4.75
CA MET A 46 0.21 -8.34 5.98
C MET A 46 -1.29 -8.14 5.78
N ARG A 47 -1.78 -8.09 4.53
CA ARG A 47 -3.22 -8.03 4.22
C ARG A 47 -3.98 -9.13 4.97
N GLY A 48 -5.01 -8.73 5.73
CA GLY A 48 -5.86 -9.64 6.51
C GLY A 48 -5.25 -10.14 7.83
N LYS A 49 -4.01 -9.73 8.18
CA LYS A 49 -3.36 -10.16 9.43
C LYS A 49 -3.46 -9.13 10.55
N LEU A 50 -3.52 -7.85 10.22
CA LEU A 50 -3.66 -6.74 11.17
C LEU A 50 -4.29 -5.52 10.48
N PRO A 51 -4.78 -4.52 11.23
CA PRO A 51 -5.36 -3.31 10.64
C PRO A 51 -4.33 -2.51 9.85
N ILE A 52 -4.63 -2.22 8.57
CA ILE A 52 -3.78 -1.41 7.69
C ILE A 52 -4.48 -0.09 7.37
N ILE A 53 -3.80 1.02 7.58
CA ILE A 53 -4.27 2.37 7.23
C ILE A 53 -3.34 2.94 6.16
N GLY A 54 -3.89 3.32 5.00
CA GLY A 54 -3.15 3.96 3.92
C GLY A 54 -3.48 5.44 3.79
N ILE A 55 -2.46 6.29 3.67
CA ILE A 55 -2.62 7.74 3.43
C ILE A 55 -1.99 8.09 2.07
N CYS A 56 -2.70 8.89 1.28
CA CYS A 56 -2.27 9.34 -0.04
C CYS A 56 -1.88 8.15 -0.93
N LEU A 57 -0.59 8.00 -1.28
CA LEU A 57 -0.10 6.88 -2.07
C LEU A 57 -0.32 5.52 -1.39
N GLY A 58 -0.34 5.48 -0.05
CA GLY A 58 -0.68 4.27 0.70
C GLY A 58 -2.14 3.84 0.53
N HIS A 59 -3.07 4.78 0.35
CA HIS A 59 -4.47 4.47 0.05
C HIS A 59 -4.60 3.88 -1.36
N GLN A 60 -3.91 4.47 -2.34
CA GLN A 60 -3.88 3.98 -3.72
C GLN A 60 -3.34 2.55 -3.80
N ALA A 61 -2.25 2.25 -3.07
CA ALA A 61 -1.69 0.91 -2.98
C ALA A 61 -2.69 -0.12 -2.44
N ILE A 62 -3.48 0.24 -1.43
CA ILE A 62 -4.54 -0.61 -0.90
C ILE A 62 -5.59 -0.88 -1.98
N VAL A 63 -6.06 0.15 -2.68
CA VAL A 63 -7.02 -0.03 -3.78
C VAL A 63 -6.49 -1.03 -4.83
N GLU A 64 -5.26 -0.83 -5.30
CA GLU A 64 -4.63 -1.70 -6.30
C GLU A 64 -4.43 -3.15 -5.80
N ALA A 65 -3.98 -3.33 -4.55
CA ALA A 65 -3.76 -4.65 -3.98
C ALA A 65 -5.06 -5.48 -3.81
N TYR A 66 -6.21 -4.81 -3.81
CA TYR A 66 -7.52 -5.46 -3.80
C TYR A 66 -8.18 -5.50 -5.20
N GLY A 67 -7.42 -5.21 -6.26
CA GLY A 67 -7.89 -5.29 -7.66
C GLY A 67 -8.65 -4.05 -8.13
N GLY A 68 -8.67 -2.97 -7.35
CA GLY A 68 -9.19 -1.69 -7.78
C GLY A 68 -8.23 -0.97 -8.73
N TYR A 69 -8.78 -0.02 -9.48
CA TYR A 69 -8.00 0.83 -10.38
C TYR A 69 -7.77 2.20 -9.76
N VAL A 70 -6.54 2.68 -9.90
CA VAL A 70 -6.16 4.06 -9.56
C VAL A 70 -5.70 4.75 -10.85
N GLY A 71 -6.29 5.90 -11.13
CA GLY A 71 -6.01 6.68 -12.34
C GLY A 71 -5.79 8.15 -12.03
N GLN A 72 -5.40 8.89 -13.06
CA GLN A 72 -5.31 10.36 -12.98
C GLN A 72 -6.72 10.95 -12.91
N ALA A 73 -6.90 11.98 -12.08
CA ALA A 73 -8.17 12.69 -12.01
C ALA A 73 -8.52 13.34 -13.36
N GLY A 74 -9.79 13.24 -13.78
CA GLY A 74 -10.25 13.77 -15.06
C GLY A 74 -9.88 12.94 -16.28
N ARG A 75 -9.26 11.76 -16.11
CA ARG A 75 -9.08 10.78 -17.19
C ARG A 75 -10.12 9.67 -17.04
N ASP A 76 -10.76 9.32 -18.15
CA ASP A 76 -11.68 8.20 -18.19
C ASP A 76 -10.95 6.88 -17.87
N PRO A 77 -11.54 6.00 -17.05
CA PRO A 77 -10.96 4.69 -16.81
C PRO A 77 -10.89 3.88 -18.12
N PRO A 78 -9.89 3.00 -18.27
CA PRO A 78 -9.61 2.31 -19.52
C PRO A 78 -10.74 1.39 -20.00
N TRP A 79 -11.68 1.01 -19.13
CA TRP A 79 -12.86 0.21 -19.52
C TRP A 79 -14.06 1.05 -19.98
N GLN A 80 -14.07 2.38 -19.80
CA GLN A 80 -15.12 3.23 -20.37
C GLN A 80 -15.03 3.29 -21.90
N SER A 81 -13.82 3.27 -22.47
CA SER A 81 -13.63 3.26 -23.92
C SER A 81 -13.97 1.92 -24.58
N LEU A 82 -14.23 0.86 -23.82
CA LEU A 82 -14.65 -0.46 -24.33
C LEU A 82 -16.17 -0.59 -24.48
N GLN A 83 -16.93 0.43 -24.10
CA GLN A 83 -18.40 0.47 -24.18
C GLN A 83 -18.92 1.25 -25.41
N HIS A 84 -18.01 1.70 -26.28
CA HIS A 84 -18.28 2.35 -27.56
C HIS A 84 -17.69 1.52 -28.70
#